data_AF-A0A0P9FRH4-F1
#
_entry.id   AF-A0A0P9FRH4-F1
#
_cell.length_a   1.000
_cell.length_b   1.000
_cell.length_c   1.000
_cell.angle_alpha   90.00
_cell.angle_beta   90.00
_cell.angle_gamma   90.00
#
_symmetry.space_group_name_H-M   'P 1'
#
loop_
_entity.id
_entity.type
_entity.pdbx_description
1 polymer ?
#
loop_
_entity_poly.entity_id
_entity_poly.type
_entity_poly.pdbx_seq_one_letter_code
_entity_poly.pdbx_strand_id
1 'polypeptide(L)'
;CAYFFYFFFIVVVRAVLFLKLWILPQTPDAMIMILFLIPSYLIVTAGVRIMGRYAELVFYMALWLPIFYLLPLSVSHHWLHLLPVLKEGWKTILETSLTTVLSFLGFETAFFLYPFLQNKKSASKGMIVANILTMTVYLGVTLICFVFFSPDEITRYNEPTLSVLKVTEFRFVERMEIVFLAFYLFILSTTAMPMMHFTIFCSNWLFGTKAFRGHFLVVAAVVLAYVVFFVPTFPQSDKSQKIFGNIALYLSFGFPVVLWFLLWMKTRSARRKLA
;
A
#
# COMPACT_ATOMS: atom_id res chain seq x y z
N CYS A 1 -7.04 -5.01 -15.41
CA CYS A 1 -8.28 -4.76 -14.63
C CYS A 1 -8.26 -5.53 -13.31
N ALA A 2 -8.31 -6.86 -13.34
CA ALA A 2 -8.44 -7.70 -12.13
C ALA A 2 -7.33 -7.47 -11.09
N TYR A 3 -6.08 -7.30 -11.55
CA TYR A 3 -4.95 -6.99 -10.67
C TYR A 3 -5.19 -5.73 -9.82
N PHE A 4 -5.48 -4.59 -10.45
CA PHE A 4 -5.74 -3.33 -9.76
C PHE A 4 -7.00 -3.38 -8.89
N PHE A 5 -8.03 -4.12 -9.33
CA PHE A 5 -9.23 -4.30 -8.53
C PHE A 5 -8.92 -5.09 -7.25
N TYR A 6 -8.17 -6.18 -7.38
CA TYR A 6 -7.79 -6.99 -6.22
C TYR A 6 -6.87 -6.22 -5.29
N PHE A 7 -5.95 -5.41 -5.82
CA PHE A 7 -5.11 -4.53 -5.00
C PHE A 7 -5.94 -3.48 -4.25
N PHE A 8 -6.84 -2.76 -4.95
CA PHE A 8 -7.77 -1.83 -4.31
C PHE A 8 -8.55 -2.50 -3.19
N PHE A 9 -9.11 -3.68 -3.49
CA PHE A 9 -9.92 -4.44 -2.56
C PHE A 9 -9.16 -4.82 -1.28
N ILE A 10 -7.95 -5.38 -1.37
CA ILE A 10 -7.18 -5.76 -0.18
C ILE A 10 -6.83 -4.55 0.70
N VAL A 11 -6.51 -3.39 0.09
CA VAL A 11 -6.14 -2.18 0.82
C VAL A 11 -7.34 -1.63 1.59
N VAL A 12 -8.51 -1.54 0.95
CA VAL A 12 -9.69 -0.98 1.61
C VAL A 12 -10.26 -1.93 2.66
N VAL A 13 -10.23 -3.25 2.42
CA VAL A 13 -10.58 -4.23 3.46
C VAL A 13 -9.66 -4.11 4.67
N ARG A 14 -8.34 -3.94 4.47
CA ARG A 14 -7.40 -3.73 5.58
C ARG A 14 -7.66 -2.42 6.31
N ALA A 15 -7.99 -1.35 5.59
CA ALA A 15 -8.36 -0.06 6.17
C ALA A 15 -9.60 -0.17 7.07
N VAL A 16 -10.64 -0.88 6.63
CA VAL A 16 -11.86 -1.12 7.44
C VAL A 16 -11.53 -1.91 8.70
N LEU A 17 -10.70 -2.96 8.60
CA LEU A 17 -10.25 -3.73 9.77
C LEU A 17 -9.50 -2.86 10.80
N PHE A 18 -8.60 -2.00 10.34
CA PHE A 18 -7.91 -1.06 11.22
C PHE A 18 -8.87 -0.05 11.85
N LEU A 19 -9.77 0.54 11.08
CA LEU A 19 -10.75 1.48 11.59
C LEU A 19 -11.63 0.86 12.66
N LYS A 20 -12.14 -0.34 12.41
CA LYS A 20 -13.00 -1.06 13.35
C LYS A 20 -12.26 -1.43 14.63
N LEU A 21 -11.05 -1.97 14.51
CA LEU A 21 -10.31 -2.43 15.69
C LEU A 21 -9.89 -1.27 16.62
N TRP A 22 -9.61 -0.09 16.08
CA TRP A 22 -8.92 0.97 16.83
C TRP A 22 -9.72 2.25 17.07
N ILE A 23 -10.61 2.63 16.13
CA ILE A 23 -11.33 3.91 16.16
C ILE A 23 -12.84 3.71 16.35
N LEU A 24 -13.44 2.83 15.55
CA LEU A 24 -14.90 2.70 15.39
C LEU A 24 -15.37 1.25 15.62
N PRO A 25 -15.15 0.66 16.80
CA PRO A 25 -15.47 -0.76 17.06
C PRO A 25 -16.97 -1.08 17.01
N GLN A 26 -17.82 -0.10 17.28
CA GLN A 26 -19.28 -0.27 17.27
C GLN A 26 -19.91 0.05 15.89
N THR A 27 -19.12 0.58 14.95
CA THR A 27 -19.64 0.98 13.63
C THR A 27 -19.65 -0.22 12.68
N PRO A 28 -20.75 -0.46 11.94
CA PRO A 28 -20.80 -1.52 10.93
C PRO A 28 -19.79 -1.28 9.80
N ASP A 29 -19.16 -2.37 9.34
CA ASP A 29 -18.09 -2.36 8.32
C ASP A 29 -18.55 -1.67 7.02
N ALA A 30 -19.81 -1.88 6.64
CA ALA A 30 -20.42 -1.26 5.48
C ALA A 30 -20.49 0.27 5.59
N MET A 31 -20.75 0.81 6.79
CA MET A 31 -20.79 2.25 7.03
C MET A 31 -19.39 2.86 6.88
N ILE A 32 -18.37 2.20 7.43
CA ILE A 32 -16.96 2.60 7.29
C ILE A 32 -16.55 2.60 5.81
N MET A 33 -16.94 1.56 5.07
CA MET A 33 -16.71 1.46 3.62
C MET A 33 -17.36 2.62 2.85
N ILE A 34 -18.61 2.95 3.15
CA ILE A 34 -19.31 4.09 2.51
C ILE A 34 -18.58 5.40 2.79
N LEU A 35 -18.17 5.64 4.04
CA LEU A 35 -17.42 6.84 4.41
C LEU A 35 -16.09 6.96 3.67
N PHE A 36 -15.44 5.83 3.36
CA PHE A 36 -14.22 5.80 2.54
C PHE A 36 -14.51 6.05 1.04
N LEU A 37 -15.63 5.52 0.52
CA LEU A 37 -16.01 5.63 -0.88
C LEU A 37 -16.41 7.05 -1.30
N ILE A 38 -17.00 7.85 -0.40
CA ILE A 38 -17.43 9.24 -0.68
C ILE A 38 -16.25 10.13 -1.13
N PRO A 39 -15.17 10.33 -0.35
CA PRO A 39 -14.03 11.13 -0.80
C PRO A 39 -13.30 10.48 -1.97
N SER A 40 -13.29 9.14 -2.04
CA SER A 40 -12.72 8.40 -3.16
C SER A 40 -13.42 8.75 -4.47
N TYR A 41 -14.75 8.89 -4.48
CA TYR A 41 -15.50 9.29 -5.66
C TYR A 41 -15.03 10.65 -6.21
N LEU A 42 -14.86 11.64 -5.32
CA LEU A 42 -14.45 12.99 -5.71
C LEU A 42 -13.04 12.99 -6.33
N ILE A 43 -12.10 12.29 -5.71
CA ILE A 43 -10.70 12.31 -6.14
C ILE A 43 -10.48 11.42 -7.38
N VAL A 44 -11.03 10.20 -7.39
CA VAL A 44 -10.82 9.22 -8.47
C VAL A 44 -11.46 9.67 -9.78
N THR A 45 -12.64 10.29 -9.72
CA THR A 45 -13.33 10.78 -10.92
C THR A 45 -12.77 12.09 -11.47
N ALA A 46 -12.06 12.87 -10.64
CA ALA A 46 -11.40 14.11 -11.08
C ALA A 46 -10.10 13.87 -11.87
N GLY A 47 -9.58 12.63 -11.86
CA GLY A 47 -8.49 12.18 -12.74
C GLY A 47 -7.09 12.29 -12.15
N VAL A 48 -6.10 11.82 -12.92
CA VAL A 48 -4.71 11.57 -12.46
C VAL A 48 -4.03 12.83 -11.91
N ARG A 49 -4.30 14.01 -12.49
CA ARG A 49 -3.70 15.27 -12.02
C ARG A 49 -4.14 15.65 -10.60
N ILE A 50 -5.42 15.44 -10.29
CA ILE A 50 -5.97 15.72 -8.95
C ILE A 50 -5.47 14.68 -7.96
N MET A 51 -5.41 13.40 -8.35
CA MET A 51 -4.79 12.35 -7.53
C MET A 51 -3.33 12.66 -7.19
N GLY A 52 -2.54 13.16 -8.14
CA GLY A 52 -1.15 13.57 -7.90
C GLY A 52 -1.03 14.70 -6.88
N ARG A 53 -1.86 15.75 -7.01
CA ARG A 53 -1.92 16.85 -6.02
C ARG A 53 -2.36 16.38 -4.64
N TYR A 54 -3.32 15.46 -4.59
CA TYR A 54 -3.76 14.85 -3.35
C TYR A 54 -2.64 14.04 -2.69
N ALA A 55 -1.91 13.23 -3.46
CA ALA A 55 -0.77 12.47 -2.94
C ALA A 55 0.34 13.38 -2.42
N GLU A 56 0.60 14.50 -3.09
CA GLU A 56 1.55 15.53 -2.63
C GLU A 56 1.10 16.16 -1.31
N LEU A 57 -0.19 16.52 -1.17
CA LEU A 57 -0.73 17.06 0.08
C LEU A 57 -0.57 16.05 1.23
N VAL A 58 -0.98 14.80 1.01
CA VAL A 58 -0.86 13.73 2.01
C VAL A 58 0.61 13.49 2.38
N PHE A 59 1.52 13.54 1.40
CA PHE A 59 2.95 13.38 1.65
C PHE A 59 3.46 14.41 2.67
N TYR A 60 3.18 15.70 2.47
CA TYR A 60 3.59 16.73 3.42
C TYR A 60 2.88 16.60 4.78
N MET A 61 1.59 16.21 4.79
CA MET A 61 0.85 15.94 6.03
C MET A 61 1.42 14.75 6.82
N ALA A 62 2.05 13.78 6.14
CA ALA A 62 2.59 12.57 6.72
C ALA A 62 4.05 12.66 7.17
N LEU A 63 4.76 13.77 6.89
CA LEU A 63 6.19 13.91 7.15
C LEU A 63 6.58 13.75 8.63
N TRP A 64 5.66 14.06 9.55
CA TRP A 64 5.92 13.94 10.99
C TRP A 64 5.77 12.50 11.51
N LEU A 65 5.10 11.60 10.77
CA LEU A 65 4.81 10.25 11.24
C LEU A 65 6.07 9.41 11.50
N PRO A 66 7.12 9.41 10.64
CA PRO A 66 8.35 8.69 10.95
C PRO A 66 9.06 9.18 12.21
N ILE A 67 8.95 10.49 12.51
CA ILE A 67 9.51 11.07 13.74
C ILE A 67 8.71 10.62 14.96
N PHE A 68 7.39 10.54 14.82
CA PHE A 68 6.49 10.06 15.88
C PHE A 68 6.82 8.63 16.32
N TYR A 69 7.26 7.77 15.39
CA TYR A 69 7.71 6.42 15.72
C TYR A 69 8.93 6.37 16.66
N LEU A 70 9.67 7.46 16.85
CA LEU A 70 10.80 7.48 17.79
C LEU A 70 10.34 7.59 19.27
N LEU A 71 9.12 8.04 19.52
CA LEU A 71 8.62 8.30 20.88
C LEU A 71 8.53 7.04 21.77
N PRO A 72 8.06 5.88 21.30
CA PRO A 72 8.04 4.66 22.11
C PRO A 72 9.40 4.26 22.69
N LEU A 73 10.51 4.60 22.01
CA LEU A 73 11.87 4.30 22.50
C LEU A 73 12.22 5.06 23.79
N SER A 74 11.55 6.19 24.06
CA SER A 74 11.71 6.90 25.32
C SER A 74 11.09 6.16 26.51
N VAL A 75 10.10 5.29 26.25
CA VAL A 75 9.40 4.50 27.25
C VAL A 75 10.12 3.18 27.51
N SER A 76 10.50 2.46 26.44
CA SER A 76 11.22 1.20 26.54
C SER A 76 12.15 1.00 25.35
N HIS A 77 13.40 0.62 25.62
CA HIS A 77 14.37 0.31 24.57
C HIS A 77 15.33 -0.78 25.03
N HIS A 78 15.37 -1.89 24.30
CA HIS A 78 16.24 -3.01 24.57
C HIS A 78 17.06 -3.33 23.32
N TRP A 79 18.16 -2.60 23.13
CA TRP A 79 19.05 -2.76 21.97
C TRP A 79 19.61 -4.19 21.83
N LEU A 80 19.70 -4.93 22.95
CA LEU A 80 20.11 -6.33 22.97
C LEU A 80 19.14 -7.25 22.20
N HIS A 81 17.88 -6.88 22.00
CA HIS A 81 16.92 -7.66 21.21
C HIS A 81 17.31 -7.75 19.73
N LEU A 82 18.17 -6.85 19.23
CA LEU A 82 18.72 -6.93 17.87
C LEU A 82 19.77 -8.03 17.72
N LEU A 83 20.26 -8.58 18.83
CA LEU A 83 21.26 -9.63 18.86
C LEU A 83 20.61 -11.00 19.18
N PRO A 84 21.15 -12.10 18.65
CA PRO A 84 22.27 -12.17 17.71
C PRO A 84 21.84 -11.87 16.26
N VAL A 85 22.66 -11.09 15.54
CA VAL A 85 22.50 -10.88 14.10
C VAL A 85 22.89 -12.17 13.37
N LEU A 86 22.17 -12.52 12.30
CA LEU A 86 22.47 -13.68 11.45
C LEU A 86 22.37 -15.07 12.11
N LYS A 87 21.56 -15.22 13.17
CA LYS A 87 21.40 -16.49 13.92
C LYS A 87 21.12 -17.71 13.04
N GLU A 88 20.29 -17.56 12.01
CA GLU A 88 19.90 -18.67 11.11
C GLU A 88 20.73 -18.75 9.82
N GLY A 89 21.76 -17.90 9.70
CA GLY A 89 22.66 -17.86 8.55
C GLY A 89 22.07 -17.16 7.32
N TRP A 90 22.89 -17.10 6.26
CA TRP A 90 22.59 -16.37 5.02
C TRP A 90 21.43 -16.93 4.22
N LYS A 91 21.18 -18.25 4.32
CA LYS A 91 20.11 -18.91 3.57
C LYS A 91 18.74 -18.37 3.97
N THR A 92 18.45 -18.34 5.27
CA THR A 92 17.19 -17.81 5.79
C THR A 92 17.01 -16.32 5.44
N ILE A 93 18.09 -15.53 5.44
CA ILE A 93 18.03 -14.12 5.02
C ILE A 93 17.59 -13.99 3.56
N LEU A 94 18.15 -14.78 2.64
CA LEU A 94 17.76 -14.73 1.23
C LEU A 94 16.30 -15.18 1.04
N GLU A 95 15.88 -16.25 1.70
CA GLU A 95 14.51 -16.75 1.63
C GLU A 95 13.49 -15.73 2.18
N THR A 96 13.79 -15.11 3.32
CA THR A 96 12.95 -14.07 3.93
C THR A 96 12.97 -12.76 3.15
N SER A 97 14.09 -12.40 2.51
CA SER A 97 14.18 -11.19 1.68
C SER A 97 13.19 -11.20 0.51
N LEU A 98 12.88 -12.37 -0.06
CA LEU A 98 11.87 -12.49 -1.11
C LEU A 98 10.48 -12.11 -0.61
N THR A 99 10.18 -12.36 0.67
CA THR A 99 8.91 -11.97 1.28
C THR A 99 8.85 -10.48 1.61
N THR A 100 9.98 -9.83 1.88
CA THR A 100 10.01 -8.36 2.14
C THR A 100 9.85 -7.55 0.87
N VAL A 101 10.23 -8.08 -0.30
CA VAL A 101 9.94 -7.45 -1.61
C VAL A 101 8.45 -7.20 -1.80
N LEU A 102 7.58 -8.02 -1.19
CA LEU A 102 6.12 -7.84 -1.27
C LEU A 102 5.66 -6.49 -0.69
N SER A 103 6.38 -5.96 0.30
CA SER A 103 6.07 -4.65 0.90
C SER A 103 6.42 -3.47 -0.02
N PHE A 104 7.28 -3.69 -1.02
CA PHE A 104 7.68 -2.67 -2.01
C PHE A 104 6.86 -2.72 -3.31
N LEU A 105 5.89 -3.63 -3.40
CA LEU A 105 4.98 -3.70 -4.55
C LEU A 105 4.16 -2.41 -4.71
N GLY A 106 3.77 -2.11 -5.94
CA GLY A 106 3.08 -0.87 -6.30
C GLY A 106 3.94 0.03 -7.18
N PHE A 107 5.25 -0.19 -7.29
CA PHE A 107 6.10 0.56 -8.23
C PHE A 107 5.71 0.33 -9.70
N GLU A 108 5.07 -0.80 -10.03
CA GLU A 108 4.58 -1.10 -11.38
C GLU A 108 3.50 -0.12 -11.85
N THR A 109 2.82 0.57 -10.92
CA THR A 109 1.85 1.61 -11.24
C THR A 109 2.49 2.80 -11.97
N ALA A 110 3.80 2.98 -11.82
CA ALA A 110 4.56 3.98 -12.56
C ALA A 110 4.46 3.80 -14.08
N PHE A 111 4.32 2.56 -14.58
CA PHE A 111 4.11 2.31 -16.02
C PHE A 111 2.79 2.90 -16.51
N PHE A 112 1.74 2.87 -15.69
CA PHE A 112 0.44 3.46 -16.02
C PHE A 112 0.44 4.98 -15.85
N LEU A 113 1.24 5.52 -14.92
CA LEU A 113 1.39 6.95 -14.70
C LEU A 113 2.32 7.62 -15.73
N TYR A 114 3.25 6.87 -16.33
CA TYR A 114 4.27 7.39 -17.23
C TYR A 114 3.74 8.26 -18.39
N PRO A 115 2.64 7.89 -19.08
CA PRO A 115 2.05 8.72 -20.13
C PRO A 115 1.55 10.09 -19.63
N PHE A 116 1.19 10.19 -18.35
CA PHE A 116 0.64 11.39 -17.74
C PHE A 116 1.72 12.33 -17.15
N LEU A 117 2.99 11.92 -17.18
CA LEU A 117 4.11 12.73 -16.68
C LEU A 117 4.45 13.87 -17.64
N GLN A 118 4.59 15.08 -17.09
CA GLN A 118 5.11 16.23 -17.84
C GLN A 118 6.59 16.08 -18.19
N ASN A 119 7.42 15.68 -17.20
CA ASN A 119 8.84 15.44 -17.41
C ASN A 119 9.19 13.95 -17.30
N LYS A 120 9.13 13.27 -18.44
CA LYS A 120 9.40 11.83 -18.56
C LYS A 120 10.85 11.44 -18.26
N LYS A 121 11.82 12.36 -18.44
CA LYS A 121 13.25 12.10 -18.20
C LYS A 121 13.54 11.91 -16.71
N SER A 122 12.79 12.58 -15.85
CA SER A 122 12.95 12.50 -14.39
C SER A 122 12.19 11.35 -13.75
N ALA A 123 11.44 10.55 -14.53
CA ALA A 123 10.57 9.49 -14.01
C ALA A 123 11.36 8.43 -13.21
N SER A 124 12.48 7.95 -13.76
CA SER A 124 13.32 6.94 -13.10
C SER A 124 13.94 7.47 -11.80
N LYS A 125 14.45 8.71 -11.81
CA LYS A 125 14.96 9.37 -10.62
C LYS A 125 13.89 9.49 -9.54
N GLY A 126 12.68 9.90 -9.92
CA GLY A 126 11.54 9.99 -9.00
C GLY A 126 11.20 8.64 -8.36
N MET A 127 11.17 7.56 -9.15
CA MET A 127 10.93 6.21 -8.64
C MET A 127 12.01 5.75 -7.66
N ILE A 128 13.29 5.99 -7.96
CA ILE A 128 14.40 5.60 -7.09
C ILE A 128 14.31 6.35 -5.76
N VAL A 129 14.12 7.67 -5.79
CA VAL A 129 13.98 8.49 -4.58
C VAL A 129 12.79 8.04 -3.74
N ALA A 130 11.64 7.77 -4.37
CA ALA A 130 10.46 7.28 -3.66
C ALA A 130 10.72 5.94 -2.95
N ASN A 131 11.36 4.98 -3.64
CA ASN A 131 11.67 3.67 -3.05
C ASN A 131 12.71 3.76 -1.92
N ILE A 132 13.74 4.60 -2.07
CA ILE A 132 14.72 4.83 -1.00
C ILE A 132 14.03 5.43 0.23
N LEU A 133 13.14 6.40 0.02
CA LEU A 133 12.41 7.01 1.13
C LEU A 133 11.52 5.98 1.85
N THR A 134 10.76 5.18 1.10
CA THR A 134 9.94 4.09 1.66
C THR A 134 10.80 3.08 2.41
N MET A 135 11.95 2.70 1.86
CA MET A 135 12.90 1.78 2.49
C MET A 135 13.40 2.32 3.83
N THR A 136 13.79 3.60 3.88
CA THR A 136 14.25 4.24 5.12
C THR A 136 13.17 4.23 6.19
N VAL A 137 11.92 4.54 5.84
CA VAL A 137 10.79 4.51 6.78
C VAL A 137 10.53 3.07 7.26
N TYR A 138 10.46 2.10 6.36
CA TYR A 138 10.24 0.70 6.72
C TYR A 138 11.33 0.15 7.62
N LEU A 139 12.59 0.42 7.29
CA LEU A 139 13.72 0.00 8.10
C LEU A 139 13.67 0.66 9.49
N GLY A 140 13.43 1.97 9.56
CA GLY A 140 13.32 2.70 10.81
C GLY A 140 12.22 2.14 11.72
N VAL A 141 11.00 1.98 11.20
CA VAL A 141 9.87 1.41 11.96
C VAL A 141 10.15 -0.02 12.40
N THR A 142 10.76 -0.84 11.54
CA THR A 142 11.11 -2.24 11.87
C THR A 142 12.12 -2.30 13.02
N LEU A 143 13.18 -1.48 12.95
CA LEU A 143 14.19 -1.41 14.01
C LEU A 143 13.58 -0.96 15.34
N ILE A 144 12.70 0.05 15.30
CA ILE A 144 11.99 0.53 16.49
C ILE A 144 11.17 -0.61 17.11
N CYS A 145 10.42 -1.37 16.30
CA CYS A 145 9.62 -2.50 16.80
C CYS A 145 10.50 -3.60 17.40
N PHE A 146 11.65 -3.92 16.79
CA PHE A 146 12.58 -4.93 17.32
C PHE A 146 13.32 -4.50 18.58
N VAL A 147 13.60 -3.20 18.74
CA VAL A 147 14.19 -2.66 19.97
C VAL A 147 13.17 -2.59 21.10
N PHE A 148 11.89 -2.34 20.77
CA PHE A 148 10.83 -2.21 21.75
C PHE A 148 10.30 -3.57 22.24
N PHE A 149 9.86 -4.43 21.33
CA PHE A 149 9.28 -5.73 21.66
C PHE A 149 10.36 -6.80 21.85
N SER A 150 10.11 -7.76 22.74
CA SER A 150 10.91 -8.99 22.77
C SER A 150 10.58 -9.88 21.56
N PRO A 151 11.50 -10.79 21.14
CA PRO A 151 11.30 -11.67 20.00
C PRO A 151 10.04 -12.55 20.10
N ASP A 152 9.66 -12.95 21.32
CA ASP A 152 8.45 -13.76 21.53
C ASP A 152 7.19 -12.88 21.57
N GLU A 153 7.28 -11.69 22.15
CA GLU A 153 6.15 -10.78 22.30
C GLU A 153 5.68 -10.20 20.96
N ILE A 154 6.60 -9.84 20.06
CA ILE A 154 6.25 -9.23 18.77
C ILE A 154 5.33 -10.12 17.93
N THR A 155 5.41 -11.45 18.11
CA THR A 155 4.59 -12.42 17.39
C THR A 155 3.14 -12.52 17.90
N ARG A 156 2.85 -11.95 19.08
CA ARG A 156 1.50 -11.99 19.69
C ARG A 156 0.57 -10.90 19.18
N TYR A 157 1.11 -9.89 18.50
CA TYR A 157 0.32 -8.79 17.94
C TYR A 157 0.09 -8.99 16.44
N ASN A 158 -1.15 -8.81 15.99
CA ASN A 158 -1.47 -8.80 14.55
C ASN A 158 -0.76 -7.66 13.81
N GLU A 159 -0.61 -6.51 14.48
CA GLU A 159 0.05 -5.31 13.93
C GLU A 159 1.02 -4.70 14.94
N PRO A 160 2.25 -5.23 15.04
CA PRO A 160 3.24 -4.74 16.00
C PRO A 160 3.55 -3.25 15.81
N THR A 161 3.59 -2.79 14.56
CA THR A 161 3.87 -1.40 14.19
C THR A 161 2.82 -0.41 14.71
N LEU A 162 1.55 -0.83 14.84
CA LEU A 162 0.52 0.00 15.47
C LEU A 162 0.50 -0.19 16.98
N SER A 163 0.72 -1.43 17.46
CA SER A 163 0.75 -1.74 18.89
C SER A 163 1.83 -0.97 19.64
N VAL A 164 3.01 -0.75 19.04
CA VAL A 164 4.11 0.00 19.68
C VAL A 164 3.73 1.46 19.96
N LEU A 165 2.78 2.02 19.21
CA LEU A 165 2.36 3.41 19.39
C LEU A 165 1.42 3.59 20.59
N LYS A 166 0.80 2.52 21.10
CA LYS A 166 -0.12 2.57 22.26
C LYS A 166 0.53 3.06 23.53
N VAL A 167 1.84 2.86 23.70
CA VAL A 167 2.54 3.26 24.93
C VAL A 167 2.88 4.75 24.96
N THR A 168 2.64 5.46 23.85
CA THR A 168 2.94 6.90 23.75
C THR A 168 1.75 7.71 24.24
N GLU A 169 1.74 8.03 25.52
CA GLU A 169 0.71 8.89 26.13
C GLU A 169 1.26 10.30 26.37
N PHE A 170 0.48 11.33 26.00
CA PHE A 170 0.77 12.70 26.40
C PHE A 170 -0.29 13.20 27.37
N ARG A 171 0.09 14.15 28.22
CA ARG A 171 -0.79 14.76 29.23
C ARG A 171 -2.08 15.38 28.66
N PHE A 172 -2.13 15.69 27.36
CA PHE A 172 -3.27 16.31 26.69
C PHE A 172 -4.00 15.37 25.70
N VAL A 173 -3.39 14.26 25.28
CA VAL A 173 -4.02 13.23 24.45
C VAL A 173 -3.53 11.87 24.94
N GLU A 174 -4.44 11.14 25.57
CA GLU A 174 -4.18 9.82 26.14
C GLU A 174 -4.06 8.74 25.05
N ARG A 175 -4.71 8.92 23.89
CA ARG A 175 -4.76 7.93 22.80
C ARG A 175 -4.16 8.44 21.49
N MET A 176 -2.86 8.71 21.50
CA MET A 176 -2.17 9.23 20.32
C MET A 176 -2.18 8.28 19.12
N GLU A 177 -2.32 6.98 19.35
CA GLU A 177 -2.43 5.99 18.28
C GLU A 177 -3.65 6.25 17.39
N ILE A 178 -4.74 6.84 17.92
CA ILE A 178 -5.91 7.23 17.11
C ILE A 178 -5.54 8.37 16.16
N VAL A 179 -4.80 9.37 16.65
CA VAL A 179 -4.35 10.51 15.84
C VAL A 179 -3.45 10.01 14.73
N PHE A 180 -2.45 9.17 15.07
CA PHE A 180 -1.60 8.52 14.08
C PHE A 180 -2.43 7.77 13.03
N LEU A 181 -3.39 6.96 13.47
CA LEU A 181 -4.21 6.14 12.59
C LEU A 181 -5.08 6.99 11.66
N ALA A 182 -5.60 8.13 12.13
CA ALA A 182 -6.34 9.06 11.28
C ALA A 182 -5.49 9.59 10.11
N PHE A 183 -4.22 9.94 10.36
CA PHE A 183 -3.28 10.31 9.28
C PHE A 183 -2.88 9.12 8.41
N TYR A 184 -2.73 7.94 9.01
CA TYR A 184 -2.41 6.72 8.28
C TYR A 184 -3.52 6.34 7.26
N LEU A 185 -4.79 6.66 7.53
CA LEU A 185 -5.87 6.48 6.55
C LEU A 185 -5.68 7.31 5.28
N PHE A 186 -5.14 8.53 5.41
CA PHE A 186 -4.78 9.33 4.24
C PHE A 186 -3.64 8.69 3.44
N ILE A 187 -2.72 7.98 4.09
CA ILE A 187 -1.68 7.22 3.38
C ILE A 187 -2.28 6.00 2.69
N LEU A 188 -3.20 5.29 3.34
CA LEU A 188 -3.88 4.15 2.71
C LEU A 188 -4.71 4.60 1.50
N SER A 189 -5.37 5.76 1.57
CA SER A 189 -6.16 6.28 0.46
C SER A 189 -5.30 6.68 -0.75
N THR A 190 -4.07 7.17 -0.57
CA THR A 190 -3.15 7.44 -1.70
C THR A 190 -2.71 6.17 -2.42
N THR A 191 -2.87 5.00 -1.82
CA THR A 191 -2.69 3.70 -2.49
C THR A 191 -4.01 3.22 -3.12
N ALA A 192 -5.10 3.23 -2.35
CA ALA A 192 -6.39 2.72 -2.81
C ALA A 192 -6.98 3.51 -3.98
N MET A 193 -6.95 4.85 -3.93
CA MET A 193 -7.59 5.69 -4.95
C MET A 193 -6.96 5.51 -6.35
N PRO A 194 -5.61 5.51 -6.52
CA PRO A 194 -5.01 5.17 -7.81
C PRO A 194 -5.33 3.75 -8.29
N MET A 195 -5.36 2.75 -7.39
CA MET A 195 -5.74 1.37 -7.78
C MET A 195 -7.18 1.30 -8.28
N MET A 196 -8.09 2.02 -7.62
CA MET A 196 -9.48 2.14 -8.08
C MET A 196 -9.55 2.85 -9.43
N HIS A 197 -8.80 3.95 -9.61
CA HIS A 197 -8.75 4.67 -10.88
C HIS A 197 -8.27 3.78 -12.02
N PHE A 198 -7.19 3.01 -11.83
CA PHE A 198 -6.68 2.10 -12.85
C PHE A 198 -7.62 0.93 -13.12
N THR A 199 -8.35 0.46 -12.11
CA THR A 199 -9.42 -0.51 -12.31
C THR A 199 -10.48 0.01 -13.28
N ILE A 200 -10.97 1.22 -13.04
CA ILE A 200 -11.98 1.88 -13.86
C ILE A 200 -11.44 2.24 -15.26
N PHE A 201 -10.18 2.67 -15.34
CA PHE A 201 -9.52 2.96 -16.61
C PHE A 201 -9.45 1.70 -17.48
N CYS A 202 -8.99 0.58 -16.91
CA CYS A 202 -8.92 -0.67 -17.65
C CYS A 202 -10.31 -1.27 -17.95
N SER A 203 -11.32 -1.09 -17.08
CA SER A 203 -12.68 -1.56 -17.37
C SER A 203 -13.30 -0.79 -18.53
N ASN A 204 -13.15 0.53 -18.58
CA ASN A 204 -13.58 1.34 -19.72
C ASN A 204 -12.94 0.88 -21.02
N TRP A 205 -11.64 0.56 -20.99
CA TRP A 205 -10.93 0.02 -22.16
C TRP A 205 -11.47 -1.35 -22.57
N LEU A 206 -11.73 -2.25 -21.62
CA LEU A 206 -12.23 -3.60 -21.88
C LEU A 206 -13.65 -3.60 -22.47
N PHE A 207 -14.54 -2.73 -21.97
CA PHE A 207 -15.93 -2.66 -22.42
C PHE A 207 -16.15 -1.63 -23.54
N GLY A 208 -15.11 -0.93 -24.00
CA GLY A 208 -15.23 0.10 -25.03
C GLY A 208 -16.08 1.31 -24.63
N THR A 209 -16.32 1.52 -23.34
CA THR A 209 -17.18 2.61 -22.82
C THR A 209 -16.35 3.79 -22.31
N LYS A 210 -16.96 4.97 -22.22
CA LYS A 210 -16.37 6.15 -21.56
C LYS A 210 -17.08 6.50 -20.23
N ALA A 211 -17.84 5.55 -19.68
CA ALA A 211 -18.71 5.74 -18.52
C ALA A 211 -17.93 5.65 -17.19
N PHE A 212 -16.92 6.50 -17.00
CA PHE A 212 -16.03 6.44 -15.84
C PHE A 212 -16.78 6.44 -14.49
N ARG A 213 -17.81 7.30 -14.34
CA ARG A 213 -18.66 7.33 -13.14
C ARG A 213 -19.49 6.06 -12.95
N GLY A 214 -20.01 5.49 -14.04
CA GLY A 214 -20.79 4.24 -13.98
C GLY A 214 -19.92 3.07 -13.51
N HIS A 215 -18.73 2.92 -14.09
CA HIS A 215 -17.75 1.90 -13.67
C HIS A 215 -17.29 2.09 -12.22
N PHE A 216 -17.13 3.34 -11.75
CA PHE A 216 -16.88 3.61 -10.33
C PHE A 216 -18.00 3.02 -9.45
N LEU A 217 -19.27 3.30 -9.78
CA LEU A 217 -20.41 2.82 -9.00
C LEU A 217 -20.50 1.30 -8.99
N VAL A 218 -20.17 0.63 -10.09
CA VAL A 218 -20.11 -0.84 -10.15
C VAL A 218 -19.02 -1.37 -9.22
N VAL A 219 -17.80 -0.82 -9.29
CA VAL A 219 -16.69 -1.23 -8.41
C VAL A 219 -17.06 -1.00 -6.94
N ALA A 220 -17.63 0.17 -6.62
CA ALA A 220 -18.08 0.51 -5.27
C ALA A 220 -19.16 -0.45 -4.78
N ALA A 221 -20.15 -0.77 -5.61
CA ALA A 221 -21.24 -1.69 -5.27
C ALA A 221 -20.73 -3.11 -5.02
N VAL A 222 -19.78 -3.61 -5.83
CA VAL A 222 -19.18 -4.94 -5.65
C VAL A 222 -18.43 -5.01 -4.32
N VAL A 223 -17.61 -4.00 -4.00
CA VAL A 223 -16.86 -3.98 -2.73
C VAL A 223 -17.79 -3.82 -1.52
N LEU A 224 -18.83 -3.00 -1.64
CA LEU A 224 -19.84 -2.84 -0.58
C LEU A 224 -20.62 -4.13 -0.34
N ALA A 225 -21.07 -4.80 -1.41
CA ALA A 225 -21.73 -6.10 -1.32
C ALA A 225 -20.83 -7.12 -0.63
N TYR A 226 -19.55 -7.19 -0.99
CA TYR A 226 -18.61 -8.07 -0.31
C TYR A 226 -18.56 -7.82 1.20
N VAL A 227 -18.40 -6.57 1.64
CA VAL A 227 -18.31 -6.26 3.08
C VAL A 227 -19.62 -6.55 3.83
N VAL A 228 -20.76 -6.37 3.17
CA VAL A 228 -22.08 -6.65 3.77
C VAL A 228 -22.29 -8.16 3.94
N PHE A 229 -21.91 -8.97 2.95
CA PHE A 229 -22.12 -10.43 2.98
C PHE A 229 -20.99 -11.21 3.65
N PHE A 230 -19.77 -10.67 3.67
CA PHE A 230 -18.58 -11.30 4.22
C PHE A 230 -17.84 -10.36 5.16
N VAL A 231 -17.91 -10.64 6.45
CA VAL A 231 -17.15 -9.90 7.47
C VAL A 231 -15.68 -10.31 7.37
N PRO A 232 -14.77 -9.42 6.92
CA PRO A 232 -13.37 -9.76 6.81
C PRO A 232 -12.74 -9.96 8.19
N THR A 233 -11.75 -10.84 8.28
CA THR A 233 -10.93 -11.04 9.49
C THR A 233 -9.46 -10.79 9.19
N PHE A 234 -8.64 -10.48 10.21
CA PHE A 234 -7.19 -10.29 10.04
C PHE A 234 -6.50 -11.49 9.36
N PRO A 235 -6.69 -12.75 9.79
CA PRO A 235 -6.04 -13.88 9.15
C PRO A 235 -6.43 -14.07 7.68
N GLN A 236 -7.70 -13.81 7.34
CA GLN A 236 -8.15 -13.86 5.93
C GLN A 236 -7.52 -12.73 5.11
N SER A 237 -7.45 -11.52 5.67
CA SER A 237 -6.79 -10.38 5.03
C SER A 237 -5.30 -10.66 4.80
N ASP A 238 -4.59 -11.22 5.78
CA ASP A 238 -3.17 -11.59 5.65
C ASP A 238 -2.96 -12.65 4.56
N LYS A 239 -3.84 -13.65 4.50
CA LYS A 239 -3.81 -14.68 3.45
C LYS A 239 -4.03 -14.06 2.07
N SER A 240 -5.02 -13.16 1.93
CA SER A 240 -5.28 -12.45 0.68
C SER A 240 -4.10 -11.58 0.25
N GLN A 241 -3.46 -10.87 1.18
CA GLN A 241 -2.27 -10.08 0.91
C GLN A 241 -1.09 -10.95 0.45
N LYS A 242 -0.85 -12.10 1.08
CA LYS A 242 0.19 -13.05 0.64
C LYS A 242 -0.07 -13.58 -0.77
N ILE A 243 -1.31 -13.96 -1.07
CA ILE A 243 -1.71 -14.41 -2.42
C ILE A 243 -1.49 -13.29 -3.43
N PHE A 244 -1.96 -12.09 -3.13
CA PHE A 244 -1.77 -10.92 -3.99
C PHE A 244 -0.29 -10.63 -4.21
N GLY A 245 0.50 -10.62 -3.14
CA GLY A 245 1.94 -10.36 -3.20
C GLY A 245 2.66 -11.32 -4.14
N ASN A 246 2.36 -12.62 -4.06
CA ASN A 246 2.95 -13.60 -4.97
C ASN A 246 2.57 -13.32 -6.43
N ILE A 247 1.28 -13.06 -6.71
CA ILE A 247 0.81 -12.73 -8.07
C ILE A 247 1.47 -11.43 -8.57
N ALA A 248 1.52 -10.42 -7.72
CA ALA A 248 2.11 -9.12 -7.99
C ALA A 248 3.61 -9.23 -8.26
N LEU A 249 4.35 -10.08 -7.56
CA LEU A 249 5.76 -10.32 -7.83
C LEU A 249 5.97 -10.86 -9.26
N TYR A 250 5.20 -11.89 -9.66
CA TYR A 250 5.28 -12.41 -11.02
C TYR A 250 4.89 -11.38 -12.08
N LEU A 251 3.87 -10.56 -11.81
CA LEU A 251 3.44 -9.51 -12.74
C LEU A 251 4.46 -8.37 -12.80
N SER A 252 4.88 -7.81 -11.68
CA SER A 252 5.76 -6.64 -11.62
C SER A 252 7.16 -6.91 -12.17
N PHE A 253 7.70 -8.12 -12.00
CA PHE A 253 9.00 -8.50 -12.57
C PHE A 253 8.88 -9.19 -13.93
N GLY A 254 7.87 -10.02 -14.15
CA GLY A 254 7.67 -10.72 -15.42
C GLY A 254 7.17 -9.81 -16.54
N PHE A 255 6.25 -8.88 -16.25
CA PHE A 255 5.64 -8.02 -17.27
C PHE A 255 6.65 -7.11 -17.99
N PRO A 256 7.58 -6.42 -17.30
CA PRO A 256 8.61 -5.63 -17.98
C PRO A 256 9.54 -6.47 -18.85
N VAL A 257 9.90 -7.68 -18.42
CA VAL A 257 10.76 -8.59 -19.19
C VAL A 257 10.06 -9.05 -20.47
N VAL A 258 8.79 -9.44 -20.38
CA VAL A 258 7.98 -9.83 -21.54
C VAL A 258 7.80 -8.65 -22.51
N LEU A 259 7.50 -7.45 -22.00
CA LEU A 259 7.40 -6.25 -22.81
C LEU A 259 8.71 -5.94 -23.54
N TRP A 260 9.84 -6.01 -22.82
CA TRP A 260 11.16 -5.79 -23.40
C TRP A 260 11.45 -6.80 -24.52
N PHE A 261 11.16 -8.08 -24.30
CA PHE A 261 11.32 -9.13 -25.30
C PHE A 261 10.46 -8.90 -26.55
N LEU A 262 9.18 -8.53 -26.38
CA LEU A 262 8.26 -8.23 -27.49
C LEU A 262 8.74 -7.01 -28.30
N LEU A 263 9.16 -5.94 -27.63
CA LEU A 263 9.71 -4.73 -28.28
C LEU A 263 11.01 -5.04 -29.03
N TRP A 264 11.88 -5.88 -28.46
CA TRP A 264 13.10 -6.33 -29.10
C TRP A 264 12.81 -7.15 -30.37
N MET A 265 11.85 -8.08 -30.33
CA MET A 265 11.43 -8.83 -31.52
C MET A 265 10.84 -7.92 -32.61
N LYS A 266 9.99 -6.96 -32.23
CA LYS A 266 9.35 -6.03 -33.18
C LYS A 266 10.37 -5.09 -33.83
N THR A 267 11.32 -4.55 -33.06
CA THR A 267 12.40 -3.70 -33.59
C THR A 267 13.35 -4.48 -34.49
N ARG A 268 13.66 -5.74 -34.17
CA ARG A 268 14.46 -6.61 -35.04
C ARG A 268 13.75 -6.96 -36.36
N SER A 269 12.45 -7.23 -36.31
CA SER A 269 11.62 -7.48 -37.50
C SER A 269 11.49 -6.23 -38.38
N ALA A 270 11.31 -5.05 -37.78
CA ALA A 270 11.28 -3.77 -38.50
C ALA A 270 12.61 -3.45 -39.20
N ARG A 271 13.75 -3.70 -38.54
CA ARG A 271 15.08 -3.54 -39.17
C ARG A 271 15.32 -4.52 -40.32
N ARG A 272 14.77 -5.73 -40.26
CA ARG A 272 14.83 -6.73 -41.35
C ARG A 272 13.92 -6.43 -42.54
N LYS A 273 12.91 -5.56 -42.40
CA LYS A 273 12.04 -5.11 -43.51
C LYS A 273 12.57 -3.87 -44.23
N LEU A 274 13.56 -3.18 -43.64
CA LEU A 274 14.19 -1.97 -44.18
C LEU A 274 15.55 -2.24 -44.83
N ALA A 275 16.09 -3.46 -44.68
CA ALA A 275 17.30 -3.96 -45.30
C ALA A 275 16.93 -4.98 -46.38
#